data_AF-A0A5C1QLP6-F1
#
_entry.id   AF-A0A5C1QLP6-F1
#
_cell.length_a   1.000
_cell.length_b   1.000
_cell.length_c   1.000
_cell.angle_alpha   90.00
_cell.angle_beta   90.00
_cell.angle_gamma   90.00
#
_symmetry.space_group_name_H-M   'P 1'
#
loop_
_entity.id
_entity.type
_entity.pdbx_description
1 polymer ?
#
loop_
_entity_poly.entity_id
_entity_poly.type
_entity_poly.pdbx_seq_one_letter_code
_entity_poly.pdbx_strand_id
1 'polypeptide(L)'
;MKTRFLLIFWLMSSLLILISCKPGRNNELAQRVYELEQIGSAEAEPDEIREIRKDINHWEKELNDAISAGKNTGRYYRVLGLKFLDYKMYAPARDSFSRAIEITPENGRLYYYRAVTLSRLAVLRDNDEEKLAELALAEKDYLKAIDLEPKYMSPYYSLAILYIYELSRPFEAGPFLEKYLKVERSDGRALLLYGQLLEQMDQPEKAMDQYTRLLSLSGYSAEKEQAALYLNRIREDSF
;
A
#
# COMPACT_ATOMS: atom_id res chain seq x y z
N MET A 1 -51.92 -57.99 -1.95
CA MET A 1 -50.76 -58.44 -1.14
C MET A 1 -49.60 -57.50 -1.45
N LYS A 2 -49.16 -56.67 -0.50
CA LYS A 2 -47.98 -56.93 0.37
C LYS A 2 -46.69 -57.06 -0.48
N THR A 3 -45.96 -55.96 -0.71
CA THR A 3 -44.79 -55.48 0.10
C THR A 3 -43.61 -56.47 0.09
N ARG A 4 -42.39 -56.04 -0.25
CA ARG A 4 -41.54 -55.22 0.65
C ARG A 4 -40.74 -54.11 -0.06
N PHE A 5 -40.61 -53.01 0.67
CA PHE A 5 -39.86 -51.78 0.44
C PHE A 5 -38.96 -51.60 1.70
N LEU A 6 -38.05 -50.61 1.74
CA LEU A 6 -37.37 -50.07 2.94
C LEU A 6 -36.24 -50.98 3.52
N LEU A 7 -35.09 -50.53 4.05
CA LEU A 7 -34.53 -49.19 4.34
C LEU A 7 -32.98 -49.27 4.55
N ILE A 8 -32.23 -48.28 4.02
CA ILE A 8 -31.08 -47.52 4.64
C ILE A 8 -29.83 -48.32 5.13
N PHE A 9 -28.60 -47.80 5.37
CA PHE A 9 -28.16 -46.47 5.86
C PHE A 9 -27.10 -45.73 4.98
N TRP A 10 -25.83 -45.54 5.40
CA TRP A 10 -24.84 -44.57 4.88
C TRP A 10 -23.37 -45.05 4.87
N LEU A 11 -22.58 -44.55 3.91
CA LEU A 11 -21.54 -43.50 4.12
C LEU A 11 -21.56 -42.62 2.84
N MET A 12 -21.76 -41.30 2.91
CA MET A 12 -20.76 -40.25 3.21
C MET A 12 -19.51 -40.35 2.32
N SER A 13 -19.06 -39.32 1.60
CA SER A 13 -19.59 -37.96 1.43
C SER A 13 -19.00 -37.31 0.17
N SER A 14 -19.72 -36.34 -0.41
CA SER A 14 -19.20 -35.19 -1.19
C SER A 14 -17.80 -35.24 -1.81
N LEU A 15 -17.72 -35.14 -3.15
CA LEU A 15 -16.78 -34.20 -3.76
C LEU A 15 -17.32 -33.56 -5.05
N LEU A 16 -18.47 -32.91 -4.90
CA LEU A 16 -18.89 -31.85 -5.83
C LEU A 16 -18.28 -30.55 -5.30
N ILE A 17 -17.08 -30.20 -5.77
CA ILE A 17 -16.45 -28.89 -5.49
C ILE A 17 -16.10 -28.23 -6.83
N LEU A 18 -17.09 -27.56 -7.40
CA LEU A 18 -16.86 -26.44 -8.30
C LEU A 18 -16.54 -25.21 -7.45
N ILE A 19 -15.26 -24.96 -7.21
CA ILE A 19 -14.72 -23.67 -6.76
C ILE A 19 -13.50 -23.44 -7.66
N SER A 20 -13.59 -22.67 -8.74
CA SER A 20 -13.89 -21.23 -8.80
C SER A 20 -12.94 -20.38 -7.95
N CYS A 21 -11.64 -20.46 -8.24
CA CYS A 21 -10.71 -19.35 -8.03
C CYS A 21 -10.02 -19.02 -9.36
N LYS A 22 -10.43 -17.92 -10.00
CA LYS A 22 -9.53 -17.19 -10.90
C LYS A 22 -8.49 -16.52 -10.01
N PRO A 23 -7.17 -16.74 -10.18
CA PRO A 23 -6.17 -16.00 -9.44
C PRO A 23 -6.30 -14.51 -9.77
N GLY A 24 -6.26 -13.66 -8.73
CA GLY A 24 -6.21 -12.23 -8.89
C GLY A 24 -4.97 -11.83 -9.69
N ARG A 25 -5.17 -11.25 -10.88
CA ARG A 25 -4.10 -10.58 -11.63
C ARG A 25 -3.54 -9.45 -10.75
N ASN A 26 -2.30 -9.62 -10.26
CA ASN A 26 -1.20 -8.63 -10.28
C ASN A 26 -0.11 -8.91 -9.23
N ASN A 27 0.35 -10.16 -9.13
CA ASN A 27 1.64 -10.47 -8.51
C ASN A 27 2.53 -11.35 -9.42
N GLU A 28 2.34 -11.23 -10.74
CA GLU A 28 2.89 -12.10 -11.79
C GLU A 28 4.41 -12.32 -11.66
N LEU A 29 5.17 -11.32 -11.23
CA LEU A 29 6.61 -11.43 -11.05
C LEU A 29 7.00 -12.20 -9.78
N ALA A 30 6.50 -11.81 -8.60
CA ALA A 30 6.84 -12.49 -7.34
C ALA A 30 6.26 -13.92 -7.29
N GLN A 31 5.08 -14.12 -7.90
CA GLN A 31 4.49 -15.42 -8.07
C GLN A 31 5.31 -16.30 -9.04
N ARG A 32 5.80 -15.76 -10.17
CA ARG A 32 6.75 -16.49 -11.03
C ARG A 32 8.06 -16.82 -10.34
N VAL A 33 8.63 -15.92 -9.53
CA VAL A 33 9.87 -16.20 -8.76
C VAL A 33 9.64 -17.40 -7.84
N TYR A 34 8.54 -17.41 -7.09
CA TYR A 34 8.15 -18.52 -6.21
C TYR A 34 7.87 -19.82 -6.99
N GLU A 35 7.13 -19.75 -8.12
CA GLU A 35 6.84 -20.92 -8.97
C GLU A 35 8.11 -21.52 -9.58
N LEU A 36 9.05 -20.70 -10.04
CA LEU A 36 10.35 -21.15 -10.59
C LEU A 36 11.22 -21.83 -9.52
N GLU A 37 11.19 -21.33 -8.28
CA GLU A 37 11.91 -21.94 -7.15
C GLU A 37 11.32 -23.29 -6.72
N GLN A 38 10.02 -23.51 -6.92
CA GLN A 38 9.34 -24.77 -6.61
C GLN A 38 9.43 -25.81 -7.74
N ILE A 39 9.43 -25.38 -9.01
CA ILE A 39 9.39 -26.28 -10.18
C ILE A 39 10.77 -26.84 -10.55
N GLY A 40 11.84 -26.09 -10.26
CA GLY A 40 13.22 -26.58 -10.36
C GLY A 40 13.67 -27.11 -11.73
N SER A 41 12.99 -26.76 -12.84
CA SER A 41 13.24 -27.41 -14.13
C SER A 41 12.88 -26.63 -15.41
N ALA A 42 13.75 -26.85 -16.39
CA ALA A 42 13.53 -26.94 -17.85
C ALA A 42 13.14 -25.71 -18.70
N GLU A 43 12.40 -24.72 -18.22
CA GLU A 43 12.17 -23.49 -19.01
C GLU A 43 13.21 -22.41 -18.67
N ALA A 44 13.66 -21.67 -19.69
CA ALA A 44 14.67 -20.62 -19.50
C ALA A 44 14.07 -19.47 -18.67
N GLU A 45 14.66 -19.22 -17.48
CA GLU A 45 14.27 -18.13 -16.59
C GLU A 45 14.23 -16.80 -17.37
N PRO A 46 13.09 -16.07 -17.40
CA PRO A 46 12.97 -14.80 -18.09
C PRO A 46 14.09 -13.84 -17.70
N ASP A 47 14.67 -13.12 -18.67
CA ASP A 47 15.84 -12.26 -18.44
C ASP A 47 15.63 -11.26 -17.28
N GLU A 48 14.42 -10.70 -17.16
CA GLU A 48 14.04 -9.82 -16.05
C GLU A 48 14.12 -10.52 -14.68
N ILE A 49 13.65 -11.77 -14.58
CA ILE A 49 13.70 -12.55 -13.34
C ILE A 49 15.15 -12.91 -13.00
N ARG A 50 15.95 -13.29 -14.00
CA ARG A 50 17.37 -13.63 -13.81
C ARG A 50 18.18 -12.43 -13.29
N GLU A 51 17.98 -11.24 -13.85
CA GLU A 51 18.67 -10.04 -13.36
C GLU A 51 18.20 -9.64 -11.95
N ILE A 52 16.90 -9.76 -11.64
CA ILE A 52 16.38 -9.53 -10.28
C ILE A 52 16.97 -10.52 -9.27
N ARG A 53 17.04 -11.81 -9.60
CA ARG A 53 17.67 -12.84 -8.75
C ARG A 53 19.15 -12.54 -8.49
N LYS A 54 19.88 -12.11 -9.53
CA LYS A 54 21.28 -11.70 -9.45
C LYS A 54 21.47 -10.46 -8.56
N ASP A 55 20.59 -9.47 -8.67
CA ASP A 55 20.62 -8.27 -7.83
C ASP A 55 20.28 -8.59 -6.36
N ILE A 56 19.28 -9.45 -6.10
CA ILE A 56 18.97 -9.95 -4.73
C ILE A 56 20.19 -10.68 -4.13
N ASN A 57 20.76 -11.64 -4.85
CA ASN A 57 21.96 -12.38 -4.41
C ASN A 57 23.13 -11.44 -4.11
N HIS A 58 23.29 -10.36 -4.87
CA HIS A 58 24.30 -9.34 -4.64
C HIS A 58 24.06 -8.59 -3.33
N TRP A 59 22.83 -8.11 -3.06
CA TRP A 59 22.52 -7.38 -1.83
C TRP A 59 22.54 -8.26 -0.58
N GLU A 60 22.10 -9.52 -0.68
CA GLU A 60 22.22 -10.49 0.41
C GLU A 60 23.69 -10.76 0.75
N LYS A 61 24.55 -10.89 -0.26
CA LYS A 61 26.00 -11.00 -0.04
C LYS A 61 26.56 -9.75 0.65
N GLU A 62 26.24 -8.54 0.18
CA GLU A 62 26.70 -7.31 0.81
C GLU A 62 26.23 -7.18 2.27
N LEU A 63 25.00 -7.61 2.57
CA LEU A 63 24.46 -7.66 3.93
C LEU A 63 25.22 -8.68 4.80
N ASN A 64 25.49 -9.88 4.29
CA ASN A 64 26.24 -10.92 5.00
C ASN A 64 27.70 -10.49 5.26
N ASP A 65 28.35 -9.85 4.30
CA ASP A 65 29.69 -9.26 4.46
C ASP A 65 29.66 -8.11 5.49
N ALA A 66 28.57 -7.33 5.55
CA ALA A 66 28.40 -6.27 6.54
C ALA A 66 28.14 -6.79 7.97
N ILE A 67 27.32 -7.84 8.11
CA ILE A 67 27.09 -8.56 9.38
C ILE A 67 28.40 -9.14 9.89
N SER A 68 29.14 -9.86 9.03
CA SER A 68 30.42 -10.49 9.36
C SER A 68 31.50 -9.48 9.77
N ALA A 69 31.46 -8.28 9.18
CA ALA A 69 32.35 -7.17 9.52
C ALA A 69 31.86 -6.30 10.71
N GLY A 70 30.78 -6.69 11.41
CA GLY A 70 30.25 -5.95 12.56
C GLY A 70 29.77 -4.52 12.26
N LYS A 71 29.40 -4.23 11.00
CA LYS A 71 28.95 -2.89 10.58
C LYS A 71 27.54 -2.60 11.10
N ASN A 72 27.12 -1.33 11.11
CA ASN A 72 25.72 -0.98 11.34
C ASN A 72 24.85 -1.52 10.19
N THR A 73 24.17 -2.64 10.45
CA THR A 73 23.33 -3.39 9.51
C THR A 73 21.99 -2.73 9.23
N GLY A 74 21.51 -1.80 10.08
CA GLY A 74 20.23 -1.10 9.88
C GLY A 74 20.19 -0.30 8.57
N ARG A 75 21.32 0.27 8.15
CA ARG A 75 21.44 0.92 6.83
C ARG A 75 21.28 -0.08 5.68
N TYR A 76 21.83 -1.29 5.81
CA TYR A 76 21.77 -2.32 4.76
C TYR A 76 20.35 -2.86 4.63
N TYR A 77 19.70 -3.21 5.74
CA TYR A 77 18.29 -3.62 5.75
C TYR A 77 17.35 -2.54 5.18
N ARG A 78 17.62 -1.25 5.43
CA ARG A 78 16.87 -0.15 4.78
C ARG A 78 17.05 -0.13 3.26
N VAL A 79 18.27 -0.32 2.76
CA VAL A 79 18.54 -0.34 1.32
C VAL A 79 17.87 -1.55 0.67
N LEU A 80 18.01 -2.73 1.27
CA LEU A 80 17.38 -3.96 0.81
C LEU A 80 15.83 -3.85 0.78
N GLY A 81 15.23 -3.27 1.82
CA GLY A 81 13.79 -3.01 1.87
C GLY A 81 13.30 -2.08 0.77
N LEU A 82 14.08 -1.02 0.45
CA LEU A 82 13.77 -0.13 -0.67
C LEU A 82 13.87 -0.86 -2.02
N LYS A 83 14.86 -1.73 -2.20
CA LYS A 83 15.03 -2.51 -3.43
C LYS A 83 13.92 -3.53 -3.64
N PHE A 84 13.51 -4.25 -2.60
CA PHE A 84 12.33 -5.10 -2.66
C PHE A 84 11.06 -4.30 -2.95
N LEU A 85 10.93 -3.08 -2.40
CA LEU A 85 9.79 -2.20 -2.70
C LEU A 85 9.78 -1.72 -4.17
N ASP A 86 10.94 -1.39 -4.75
CA ASP A 86 11.09 -1.05 -6.18
C ASP A 86 10.60 -2.20 -7.09
N TYR A 87 10.95 -3.45 -6.75
CA TYR A 87 10.46 -4.66 -7.43
C TYR A 87 9.05 -5.11 -7.00
N LYS A 88 8.35 -4.35 -6.15
CA LYS A 88 7.00 -4.67 -5.63
C LYS A 88 6.94 -5.96 -4.79
N MET A 89 8.08 -6.45 -4.31
CA MET A 89 8.20 -7.60 -3.42
C MET A 89 7.87 -7.18 -1.98
N TYR A 90 6.60 -6.88 -1.71
CA TYR A 90 6.20 -6.19 -0.48
C TYR A 90 6.46 -6.99 0.82
N ALA A 91 6.34 -8.32 0.82
CA ALA A 91 6.64 -9.12 2.02
C ALA A 91 8.15 -9.07 2.40
N PRO A 92 9.11 -9.38 1.49
CA PRO A 92 10.54 -9.17 1.75
C PRO A 92 10.91 -7.72 2.12
N ALA A 93 10.24 -6.73 1.52
CA ALA A 93 10.42 -5.33 1.88
C ALA A 93 9.98 -5.03 3.32
N ARG A 94 8.80 -5.51 3.74
CA ARG A 94 8.26 -5.34 5.11
C ARG A 94 9.20 -5.95 6.14
N ASP A 95 9.72 -7.14 5.86
CA ASP A 95 10.59 -7.87 6.78
C ASP A 95 11.95 -7.17 6.87
N SER A 96 12.50 -6.70 5.75
CA SER A 96 13.71 -5.88 5.71
C SER A 96 13.56 -4.57 6.50
N PHE A 97 12.47 -3.83 6.32
CA PHE A 97 12.22 -2.62 7.11
C PHE A 97 12.01 -2.93 8.59
N SER A 98 11.41 -4.07 8.94
CA SER A 98 11.28 -4.50 10.33
C SER A 98 12.64 -4.76 10.99
N ARG A 99 13.56 -5.45 10.30
CA ARG A 99 14.95 -5.59 10.76
C ARG A 99 15.67 -4.26 10.89
N ALA A 100 15.46 -3.33 9.96
CA ALA A 100 16.03 -1.98 10.08
C ALA A 100 15.49 -1.23 11.32
N ILE A 101 14.20 -1.39 11.65
CA ILE A 101 13.55 -0.80 12.82
C ILE A 101 14.05 -1.43 14.12
N GLU A 102 14.32 -2.74 14.16
CA GLU A 102 14.94 -3.40 15.32
C GLU A 102 16.32 -2.81 15.67
N ILE A 103 17.05 -2.28 14.68
CA ILE A 103 18.42 -1.77 14.83
C ILE A 103 18.46 -0.24 15.03
N THR A 104 17.55 0.51 14.38
CA THR A 104 17.45 1.99 14.49
C THR A 104 15.99 2.42 14.67
N PRO A 105 15.37 2.17 15.84
CA PRO A 105 13.96 2.45 16.13
C PRO A 105 13.62 3.95 16.23
N GLU A 106 14.63 4.83 16.22
CA GLU A 106 14.47 6.29 16.19
C GLU A 106 14.30 6.87 14.77
N ASN A 107 14.46 6.06 13.72
CA ASN A 107 14.43 6.52 12.33
C ASN A 107 13.01 6.50 11.74
N GLY A 108 12.32 7.65 11.79
CA GLY A 108 10.94 7.81 11.31
C GLY A 108 10.71 7.39 9.86
N ARG A 109 11.69 7.60 8.96
CA ARG A 109 11.59 7.12 7.57
C ARG A 109 11.43 5.59 7.45
N LEU A 110 11.98 4.79 8.37
CA LEU A 110 11.83 3.34 8.31
C LEU A 110 10.38 2.92 8.52
N TYR A 111 9.72 3.51 9.52
CA TYR A 111 8.29 3.31 9.77
C TYR A 111 7.47 3.76 8.57
N TYR A 112 7.76 4.91 7.96
CA TYR A 112 7.08 5.34 6.73
C TYR A 112 7.20 4.31 5.59
N TYR A 113 8.41 3.83 5.30
CA TYR A 113 8.59 2.86 4.21
C TYR A 113 7.96 1.51 4.53
N ARG A 114 7.97 1.07 5.79
CA ARG A 114 7.23 -0.13 6.21
C ARG A 114 5.72 0.10 6.07
N ALA A 115 5.19 1.23 6.50
CA ALA A 115 3.78 1.60 6.35
C ALA A 115 3.32 1.56 4.88
N VAL A 116 4.06 2.20 3.97
CA VAL A 116 3.80 2.14 2.51
C VAL A 116 3.79 0.70 2.02
N THR A 117 4.74 -0.11 2.47
CA THR A 117 4.85 -1.52 2.08
C THR A 117 3.68 -2.35 2.61
N LEU A 118 3.28 -2.14 3.88
CA LEU A 118 2.14 -2.78 4.52
C LEU A 118 0.83 -2.41 3.82
N SER A 119 0.60 -1.14 3.49
CA SER A 119 -0.56 -0.70 2.71
C SER A 119 -0.64 -1.39 1.35
N ARG A 120 0.49 -1.58 0.66
CA ARG A 120 0.54 -2.30 -0.62
C ARG A 120 0.31 -3.80 -0.46
N LEU A 121 0.88 -4.42 0.57
CA LEU A 121 0.71 -5.84 0.89
C LEU A 121 -0.74 -6.16 1.28
N ALA A 122 -1.41 -5.26 2.02
CA ALA A 122 -2.80 -5.39 2.42
C ALA A 122 -3.77 -5.49 1.23
N VAL A 123 -3.53 -4.74 0.15
CA VAL A 123 -4.32 -4.80 -1.10
C VAL A 123 -4.17 -6.14 -1.83
N LEU A 124 -3.11 -6.92 -1.54
CA LEU A 124 -2.90 -8.26 -2.08
C LEU A 124 -3.44 -9.39 -1.19
N ARG A 125 -4.10 -9.09 -0.07
CA ARG A 125 -4.68 -10.10 0.83
C ARG A 125 -6.09 -10.48 0.39
N ASP A 126 -6.31 -11.77 0.16
CA ASP A 126 -7.65 -12.34 -0.05
C ASP A 126 -8.45 -12.47 1.26
N ASN A 127 -7.77 -12.39 2.42
CA ASN A 127 -8.36 -12.49 3.75
C ASN A 127 -8.52 -11.09 4.37
N ASP A 128 -9.75 -10.72 4.72
CA ASP A 128 -10.07 -9.41 5.31
C ASP A 128 -9.43 -9.17 6.69
N GLU A 129 -9.28 -10.20 7.52
CA GLU A 129 -8.61 -10.09 8.83
C GLU A 129 -7.11 -9.81 8.65
N GLU A 130 -6.43 -10.51 7.74
CA GLU A 130 -5.04 -10.21 7.37
C GLU A 130 -4.91 -8.80 6.77
N LYS A 131 -5.83 -8.42 5.86
CA LYS A 131 -5.87 -7.08 5.28
C LYS A 131 -5.96 -6.01 6.37
N LEU A 132 -6.93 -6.14 7.28
CA LEU A 132 -7.15 -5.17 8.35
C LEU A 132 -5.97 -5.11 9.33
N ALA A 133 -5.33 -6.25 9.63
CA ALA A 133 -4.13 -6.29 10.48
C ALA A 133 -2.94 -5.54 9.84
N GLU A 134 -2.67 -5.77 8.55
CA GLU A 134 -1.59 -5.08 7.81
C GLU A 134 -1.90 -3.57 7.68
N LEU A 135 -3.16 -3.18 7.45
CA LEU A 135 -3.59 -1.76 7.42
C LEU A 135 -3.48 -1.07 8.78
N ALA A 136 -3.87 -1.73 9.88
CA ALA A 136 -3.75 -1.20 11.23
C ALA A 136 -2.28 -1.01 11.64
N LEU A 137 -1.39 -1.92 11.22
CA LEU A 137 0.05 -1.76 11.41
C LEU A 137 0.60 -0.60 10.54
N ALA A 138 0.10 -0.42 9.32
CA ALA A 138 0.46 0.71 8.47
C ALA A 138 0.05 2.07 9.09
N GLU A 139 -1.17 2.18 9.61
CA GLU A 139 -1.65 3.37 10.33
C GLU A 139 -0.72 3.70 11.51
N LYS A 140 -0.44 2.71 12.36
CA LYS A 140 0.48 2.84 13.51
C LYS A 140 1.88 3.30 13.08
N ASP A 141 2.41 2.75 11.99
CA ASP A 141 3.74 3.09 11.49
C ASP A 141 3.79 4.49 10.85
N TYR A 142 2.76 4.93 10.11
CA TYR A 142 2.68 6.32 9.63
C TYR A 142 2.63 7.31 10.81
N LEU A 143 1.82 7.03 11.83
CA LEU A 143 1.75 7.84 13.04
C LEU A 143 3.11 7.86 13.78
N LYS A 144 3.83 6.74 13.83
CA LYS A 144 5.18 6.70 14.43
C LYS A 144 6.23 7.44 13.59
N ALA A 145 6.12 7.43 12.26
CA ALA A 145 6.96 8.23 11.38
C ALA A 145 6.74 9.74 11.60
N ILE A 146 5.48 10.16 11.82
CA ILE A 146 5.09 11.54 12.15
C ILE A 146 5.63 11.97 13.53
N ASP A 147 5.53 11.11 14.53
CA ASP A 147 6.05 11.34 15.89
C ASP A 147 7.57 11.53 15.91
N LEU A 148 8.31 10.65 15.21
CA LEU A 148 9.77 10.70 15.15
C LEU A 148 10.29 11.83 14.25
N GLU A 149 9.63 12.11 13.12
CA GLU A 149 10.06 13.11 12.13
C GLU A 149 8.93 14.05 11.69
N PRO A 150 8.42 14.96 12.56
CA PRO A 150 7.25 15.81 12.28
C PRO A 150 7.44 16.89 11.20
N LYS A 151 8.63 16.96 10.59
CA LYS A 151 8.95 17.78 9.40
C LYS A 151 8.95 16.97 8.10
N TYR A 152 8.94 15.63 8.18
CA TYR A 152 8.84 14.77 7.01
C TYR A 152 7.37 14.68 6.58
N MET A 153 7.05 15.25 5.40
CA MET A 153 5.66 15.44 4.99
C MET A 153 5.00 14.22 4.34
N SER A 154 5.78 13.30 3.74
CA SER A 154 5.22 12.13 3.03
C SER A 154 4.27 11.26 3.87
N PRO A 155 4.55 10.94 5.16
CA PRO A 155 3.63 10.19 6.01
C PRO A 155 2.25 10.83 6.16
N TYR A 156 2.15 12.16 6.20
CA TYR A 156 0.87 12.87 6.36
C TYR A 156 -0.05 12.64 5.16
N TYR A 157 0.49 12.77 3.94
CA TYR A 157 -0.27 12.53 2.71
C TYR A 157 -0.62 11.05 2.52
N SER A 158 0.33 10.14 2.79
CA SER A 158 0.08 8.70 2.68
C SER A 158 -0.93 8.18 3.71
N LEU A 159 -0.92 8.71 4.93
CA LEU A 159 -1.90 8.36 5.97
C LEU A 159 -3.31 8.90 5.64
N ALA A 160 -3.40 10.11 5.07
CA ALA A 160 -4.67 10.63 4.57
C ALA A 160 -5.27 9.73 3.46
N ILE A 161 -4.44 9.26 2.52
CA ILE A 161 -4.86 8.27 1.51
C ILE A 161 -5.32 6.97 2.16
N LEU A 162 -4.60 6.46 3.16
CA LEU A 162 -4.97 5.24 3.90
C LEU A 162 -6.36 5.38 4.54
N TYR A 163 -6.62 6.49 5.20
CA TYR A 163 -7.92 6.78 5.83
C TYR A 163 -9.07 6.89 4.83
N ILE A 164 -8.86 7.58 3.71
CA ILE A 164 -9.91 7.81 2.70
C ILE A 164 -10.24 6.52 1.95
N TYR A 165 -9.23 5.78 1.47
CA TYR A 165 -9.45 4.71 0.47
C TYR A 165 -9.40 3.29 1.02
N GLU A 166 -8.60 3.01 2.05
CA GLU A 166 -8.41 1.64 2.55
C GLU A 166 -9.14 1.37 3.87
N LEU A 167 -9.21 2.36 4.76
CA LEU A 167 -9.81 2.24 6.09
C LEU A 167 -11.26 2.74 6.18
N SER A 168 -11.79 3.38 5.12
CA SER A 168 -13.14 3.95 5.09
C SER A 168 -13.43 4.93 6.25
N ARG A 169 -12.40 5.65 6.71
CA ARG A 169 -12.42 6.62 7.82
C ARG A 169 -12.06 8.05 7.32
N PRO A 170 -12.69 8.58 6.26
CA PRO A 170 -12.25 9.81 5.57
C PRO A 170 -12.18 11.03 6.50
N PHE A 171 -13.07 11.14 7.48
CA PHE A 171 -13.12 12.27 8.43
C PHE A 171 -11.82 12.46 9.24
N GLU A 172 -10.99 11.42 9.41
CA GLU A 172 -9.70 11.52 10.10
C GLU A 172 -8.57 12.05 9.20
N ALA A 173 -8.73 12.03 7.87
CA ALA A 173 -7.69 12.47 6.92
C ALA A 173 -7.48 14.00 6.91
N GLY A 174 -8.52 14.77 7.28
CA GLY A 174 -8.55 16.24 7.19
C GLY A 174 -7.35 16.94 7.84
N PRO A 175 -7.04 16.70 9.14
CA PRO A 175 -5.89 17.29 9.81
C PRO A 175 -4.54 16.97 9.16
N PHE A 176 -4.38 15.78 8.57
CA PHE A 176 -3.13 15.38 7.91
C PHE A 176 -2.97 16.08 6.55
N LEU A 177 -4.04 16.19 5.76
CA LEU A 177 -4.03 16.97 4.50
C LEU A 177 -3.81 18.45 4.76
N GLU A 178 -4.47 19.03 5.77
CA GLU A 178 -4.28 20.43 6.15
C GLU A 178 -2.82 20.69 6.59
N LYS A 179 -2.24 19.79 7.39
CA LYS A 179 -0.84 19.87 7.82
C LYS A 179 0.14 19.74 6.65
N TYR A 180 -0.11 18.84 5.71
CA TYR A 180 0.67 18.65 4.48
C TYR A 180 0.62 19.90 3.60
N LEU A 181 -0.57 20.39 3.26
CA LEU A 181 -0.81 21.54 2.36
C LEU A 181 -0.40 22.90 2.91
N LYS A 182 -0.09 23.00 4.21
CA LYS A 182 0.59 24.16 4.82
C LYS A 182 2.05 24.27 4.37
N VAL A 183 2.70 23.14 4.08
CA VAL A 183 4.09 23.01 3.62
C VAL A 183 4.15 22.82 2.11
N GLU A 184 3.57 21.73 1.60
CA GLU A 184 3.56 21.36 0.18
C GLU A 184 2.44 22.10 -0.57
N ARG A 185 2.58 23.44 -0.62
CA ARG A 185 1.49 24.36 -0.96
C ARG A 185 0.94 24.26 -2.38
N SER A 186 1.62 23.53 -3.26
CA SER A 186 1.30 23.40 -4.69
C SER A 186 1.17 21.95 -5.16
N ASP A 187 1.06 20.96 -4.27
CA ASP A 187 0.72 19.59 -4.69
C ASP A 187 -0.76 19.54 -5.11
N GLY A 188 -0.99 19.53 -6.42
CA GLY A 188 -2.34 19.56 -6.98
C GLY A 188 -3.17 18.33 -6.63
N ARG A 189 -2.54 17.17 -6.39
CA ARG A 189 -3.26 15.94 -6.01
C ARG A 189 -3.77 16.06 -4.58
N ALA A 190 -2.96 16.59 -3.68
CA ALA A 190 -3.37 16.85 -2.30
C ALA A 190 -4.43 17.96 -2.21
N LEU A 191 -4.36 19.01 -3.04
CA LEU A 191 -5.40 20.05 -3.11
C LEU A 191 -6.73 19.48 -3.60
N LEU A 192 -6.73 18.67 -4.66
CA LEU A 192 -7.93 18.01 -5.17
C LEU A 192 -8.52 17.07 -4.11
N LEU A 193 -7.70 16.19 -3.53
CA LEU A 193 -8.12 15.23 -2.51
C LEU A 193 -8.70 15.92 -1.27
N TYR A 194 -8.13 17.05 -0.85
CA TYR A 194 -8.65 17.82 0.28
C TYR A 194 -9.96 18.53 -0.06
N GLY A 195 -10.11 19.05 -1.29
CA GLY A 195 -11.39 19.58 -1.77
C GLY A 195 -12.50 18.51 -1.75
N GLN A 196 -12.22 17.33 -2.30
CA GLN A 196 -13.17 16.20 -2.33
C GLN A 196 -13.58 15.77 -0.92
N LEU A 197 -12.62 15.70 0.01
CA LEU A 197 -12.90 15.42 1.42
C LEU A 197 -13.78 16.50 2.06
N LEU A 198 -13.53 17.78 1.77
CA LEU A 198 -14.33 18.90 2.30
C LEU A 198 -15.78 18.87 1.79
N GLU A 199 -16.02 18.48 0.53
CA GLU A 199 -17.38 18.22 0.03
C GLU A 199 -18.05 17.06 0.78
N GLN A 200 -17.34 15.95 1.03
CA GLN A 200 -17.86 14.84 1.84
C GLN A 200 -18.14 15.23 3.30
N MET A 201 -17.48 16.28 3.79
CA MET A 201 -17.68 16.87 5.13
C MET A 201 -18.73 17.99 5.17
N ASP A 202 -19.52 18.17 4.11
CA ASP A 202 -20.54 19.23 3.97
C ASP A 202 -19.96 20.64 4.16
N GLN A 203 -18.78 20.88 3.58
CA GLN A 203 -18.05 22.17 3.62
C GLN A 203 -17.70 22.67 2.21
N PRO A 204 -18.72 22.91 1.35
CA PRO A 204 -18.53 23.22 -0.07
C PRO A 204 -17.68 24.47 -0.31
N GLU A 205 -17.81 25.54 0.49
CA GLU A 205 -17.04 26.77 0.30
C GLU A 205 -15.54 26.53 0.48
N LYS A 206 -15.16 25.73 1.48
CA LYS A 206 -13.75 25.37 1.71
C LYS A 206 -13.21 24.44 0.63
N ALA A 207 -14.07 23.60 0.04
CA ALA A 207 -13.71 22.78 -1.11
C ALA A 207 -13.44 23.66 -2.34
N MET A 208 -14.33 24.64 -2.61
CA MET A 208 -14.14 25.64 -3.66
C MET A 208 -12.83 26.42 -3.49
N ASP A 209 -12.40 26.75 -2.27
CA ASP A 209 -11.09 27.37 -2.01
C ASP A 209 -9.94 26.48 -2.48
N GLN A 210 -9.97 25.16 -2.19
CA GLN A 210 -8.90 24.25 -2.62
C GLN A 210 -8.88 24.06 -4.14
N TYR A 211 -10.06 23.92 -4.76
CA TYR A 211 -10.19 23.81 -6.21
C TYR A 211 -9.74 25.08 -6.93
N THR A 212 -10.13 26.27 -6.43
CA THR A 212 -9.69 27.55 -6.97
C THR A 212 -8.18 27.72 -6.86
N ARG A 213 -7.60 27.35 -5.70
CA ARG A 213 -6.15 27.34 -5.48
C ARG A 213 -5.43 26.39 -6.44
N LEU A 214 -5.94 25.19 -6.66
CA LEU A 214 -5.42 24.22 -7.63
C LEU A 214 -5.43 24.79 -9.04
N LEU A 215 -6.56 25.35 -9.49
CA LEU A 215 -6.68 25.98 -10.81
C LEU A 215 -5.65 27.11 -11.01
N SER A 216 -5.38 27.89 -9.96
CA SER A 216 -4.43 29.02 -9.99
C SER A 216 -2.94 28.66 -10.13
N LEU A 217 -2.57 27.38 -9.97
CA LEU A 217 -1.18 26.94 -10.13
C LEU A 217 -0.67 27.15 -11.57
N SER A 218 0.64 27.12 -11.80
CA SER A 218 1.20 27.12 -13.16
C SER A 218 1.06 25.75 -13.83
N GLY A 219 0.88 25.72 -15.15
CA GLY A 219 0.85 24.48 -15.95
C GLY A 219 -0.52 23.81 -16.03
N TYR A 220 -0.61 22.78 -16.87
CA TYR A 220 -1.78 21.94 -17.09
C TYR A 220 -1.62 20.61 -16.33
N SER A 221 -2.70 20.10 -15.75
CA SER A 221 -2.75 18.75 -15.16
C SER A 221 -4.20 18.22 -15.13
N ALA A 222 -4.38 16.91 -15.08
CA ALA A 222 -5.71 16.29 -15.05
C ALA A 222 -6.50 16.65 -13.78
N GLU A 223 -5.81 16.84 -12.65
CA GLU A 223 -6.41 17.29 -11.39
C GLU A 223 -7.07 18.66 -11.53
N LYS A 224 -6.56 19.54 -12.41
CA LYS A 224 -7.19 20.84 -12.68
C LYS A 224 -8.49 20.71 -13.45
N GLU A 225 -8.56 19.80 -14.42
CA GLU A 225 -9.81 19.55 -15.16
C GLU A 225 -10.87 19.02 -14.20
N GLN A 226 -10.50 18.08 -13.33
CA GLN A 226 -11.36 17.57 -12.27
C GLN A 226 -11.81 18.68 -11.30
N ALA A 227 -10.88 19.53 -10.85
CA ALA A 227 -11.20 20.67 -9.99
C ALA A 227 -12.15 21.69 -10.65
N ALA A 228 -12.03 21.93 -11.95
CA ALA A 228 -12.97 22.79 -12.69
C ALA A 228 -14.38 22.19 -12.74
N LEU A 229 -14.50 20.87 -12.96
CA LEU A 229 -15.78 20.16 -12.94
C LEU A 229 -16.44 20.22 -11.56
N TYR A 230 -15.71 19.94 -10.48
CA TYR A 230 -16.25 20.03 -9.12
C TYR A 230 -16.64 21.46 -8.75
N LEU A 231 -15.80 22.46 -9.09
CA LEU A 231 -16.07 23.86 -8.81
C LEU A 231 -17.32 24.38 -9.54
N ASN A 232 -17.57 23.92 -10.77
CA ASN A 232 -18.79 24.27 -11.51
C ASN A 232 -20.02 23.60 -10.90
N ARG A 233 -19.95 22.30 -10.56
CA ARG A 233 -21.04 21.57 -9.89
C ARG A 233 -21.48 22.26 -8.60
N ILE A 234 -20.55 22.55 -7.67
CA ILE A 234 -20.89 23.19 -6.38
C ILE A 234 -21.62 24.52 -6.62
N ARG A 235 -21.20 25.29 -7.63
CA ARG A 235 -21.85 26.56 -7.98
C ARG A 235 -23.25 26.35 -8.53
N GLU A 236 -23.45 25.36 -9.39
CA GLU A 236 -24.77 25.03 -9.95
C GLU A 236 -25.75 24.55 -8.86
N ASP A 237 -25.28 23.72 -7.92
CA ASP A 237 -26.07 23.23 -6.78
C ASP A 237 -26.40 24.32 -5.73
N SER A 238 -25.82 25.52 -5.85
CA SER A 238 -26.00 26.65 -4.92
C SER A 238 -27.04 27.70 -5.37
N PHE A 239 -27.76 27.47 -6.48
CA PHE A 239 -28.75 28.40 -7.07
C PHE A 239 -30.13 27.76 -7.29
#